data_AF-R0M3L4-F1
#
_entry.id   AF-R0M3L4-F1
#
_cell.length_a   1.000
_cell.length_b   1.000
_cell.length_c   1.000
_cell.angle_alpha   90.00
_cell.angle_beta   90.00
_cell.angle_gamma   90.00
#
_symmetry.space_group_name_H-M   'P 1'
#
loop_
_entity.id
_entity.type
_entity.pdbx_description
1 polymer ?
#
loop_
_entity_poly.entity_id
_entity_poly.type
_entity_poly.pdbx_seq_one_letter_code
_entity_poly.pdbx_strand_id
1 'polypeptide(L)'
;MLSKGDYTILEIISVSRPLSTLKDESKDRNDVYKAIIDKDNVQTVVYLLGNVDFGKKSIISLNENKENVLLYPDDYVIKKKEKLNINKKLIENLLKNKK
;
A
#
# COMPACT_ATOMS: atom_id res chain seq x y z
N MET A 1 -11.87 -11.49 6.25
CA MET A 1 -10.93 -12.46 6.83
C MET A 1 -9.90 -12.84 5.78
N LEU A 2 -8.64 -12.48 6.02
CA LEU A 2 -7.49 -12.81 5.19
C LEU A 2 -6.83 -14.08 5.73
N SER A 3 -6.52 -15.02 4.86
CA SER A 3 -5.87 -16.28 5.24
C SER A 3 -4.36 -16.15 5.20
N LYS A 4 -3.67 -16.83 6.11
CA LYS A 4 -2.21 -16.96 6.12
C LYS A 4 -1.68 -17.31 4.73
N GLY A 5 -0.58 -16.70 4.32
CA GLY A 5 0.10 -17.01 3.06
C GLY A 5 0.50 -15.78 2.28
N ASP A 6 0.85 -16.00 1.01
CA ASP A 6 1.43 -14.98 0.15
C ASP A 6 0.37 -14.25 -0.66
N TYR A 7 0.56 -12.94 -0.77
CA TYR A 7 -0.33 -12.02 -1.48
C TYR A 7 0.48 -11.13 -2.40
N THR A 8 0.01 -10.96 -3.63
CA THR A 8 0.59 -10.03 -4.59
C THR A 8 -0.09 -8.67 -4.48
N ILE A 9 0.68 -7.59 -4.34
CA ILE A 9 0.17 -6.22 -4.42
C ILE A 9 -0.18 -5.89 -5.88
N LEU A 10 -1.45 -5.69 -6.19
CA LEU A 10 -1.89 -5.27 -7.52
C LEU A 10 -1.87 -3.75 -7.70
N GLU A 11 -2.18 -3.00 -6.65
CA GLU A 11 -2.16 -1.54 -6.67
C GLU A 11 -2.06 -1.00 -5.24
N ILE A 12 -1.48 0.19 -5.07
CA ILE A 12 -1.35 0.82 -3.76
C ILE A 12 -1.38 2.34 -3.87
N ILE A 13 -2.14 2.98 -2.99
CA ILE A 13 -2.26 4.43 -2.92
C ILE A 13 -2.26 4.90 -1.46
N SER A 14 -1.43 5.90 -1.16
CA SER A 14 -1.47 6.62 0.11
C SER A 14 -2.76 7.45 0.18
N VAL A 15 -3.60 7.22 1.19
CA VAL A 15 -4.88 7.92 1.37
C VAL A 15 -4.90 8.87 2.57
N SER A 16 -3.95 8.75 3.50
CA SER A 16 -3.80 9.68 4.64
C SER A 16 -3.11 11.00 4.26
N ARG A 17 -2.38 11.04 3.15
CA ARG A 17 -1.56 12.20 2.77
C ARG A 17 -2.34 13.19 1.91
N PRO A 18 -2.32 14.50 2.24
CA PRO A 18 -2.66 15.54 1.28
C PRO A 18 -1.80 15.41 0.02
N LEU A 19 -2.42 15.56 -1.16
CA LEU A 19 -1.75 15.48 -2.46
C LEU A 19 -0.47 16.33 -2.57
N SER A 20 -0.43 17.48 -1.88
CA SER A 20 0.73 18.39 -1.84
C SER A 20 1.97 17.79 -1.18
N THR A 21 1.78 16.86 -0.23
CA THR A 21 2.86 16.24 0.56
C THR A 21 3.34 14.92 -0.01
N LEU A 22 2.69 14.40 -1.06
CA LEU A 22 3.11 13.17 -1.74
C LEU A 22 4.44 13.32 -2.50
N LYS A 23 4.94 14.55 -2.67
CA LYS A 23 6.26 14.84 -3.23
C LYS A 23 7.40 14.68 -2.22
N ASP A 24 7.10 14.76 -0.93
CA ASP A 24 8.11 14.64 0.13
C ASP A 24 8.27 13.18 0.56
N GLU A 25 9.45 12.63 0.30
CA GLU A 25 9.86 11.27 0.70
C GLU A 25 10.23 11.22 2.21
N SER A 26 9.51 11.94 3.07
CA SER A 26 9.80 11.94 4.51
C SER A 26 9.54 10.55 5.10
N LYS A 27 10.55 9.99 5.77
CA LYS A 27 10.60 8.59 6.24
C LYS A 27 9.83 8.30 7.54
N ASP A 28 9.33 9.31 8.25
CA ASP A 28 8.73 9.15 9.60
C ASP A 28 7.24 9.46 9.65
N ARG A 29 6.39 8.75 8.90
CA ARG A 29 4.95 8.98 8.96
C ARG A 29 4.13 7.70 9.05
N ASN A 30 3.19 7.71 10.00
CA ASN A 30 2.13 6.71 10.16
C ASN A 30 1.05 6.91 9.10
N ASP A 31 1.39 6.60 7.86
CA ASP A 31 0.44 6.74 6.76
C ASP A 31 -0.50 5.54 6.65
N VAL A 32 -1.63 5.81 6.00
CA VAL A 32 -2.61 4.80 5.64
C VAL A 32 -2.56 4.65 4.13
N TYR A 33 -2.24 3.44 3.69
CA TYR A 33 -2.25 3.08 2.28
C TYR A 33 -3.42 2.15 2.03
N LYS A 34 -4.22 2.47 1.02
CA LYS A 34 -5.22 1.55 0.48
C LYS A 34 -4.54 0.71 -0.60
N ALA A 35 -4.59 -0.60 -0.47
CA ALA A 35 -3.99 -1.52 -1.42
C ALA A 35 -5.01 -2.55 -1.93
N ILE A 36 -4.80 -3.01 -3.15
CA ILE A 36 -5.47 -4.20 -3.69
C ILE A 36 -4.46 -5.33 -3.63
N ILE A 37 -4.81 -6.40 -2.95
CA ILE A 37 -4.01 -7.62 -2.84
C ILE A 37 -4.71 -8.77 -3.53
N ASP A 38 -3.93 -9.65 -4.14
CA ASP A 38 -4.41 -10.85 -4.82
C ASP A 38 -3.77 -12.10 -4.24
N LYS A 39 -4.60 -13.12 -4.02
CA LYS A 39 -4.17 -14.47 -3.68
C LYS A 39 -5.12 -15.44 -4.37
N ASP A 40 -4.57 -16.36 -5.14
CA ASP A 40 -5.33 -17.40 -5.86
C ASP A 40 -6.48 -16.82 -6.71
N ASN A 41 -6.24 -15.68 -7.39
CA ASN A 41 -7.22 -14.91 -8.17
C ASN A 41 -8.36 -14.27 -7.34
N VAL A 42 -8.24 -14.23 -6.02
CA VAL A 42 -9.17 -13.53 -5.13
C VAL A 42 -8.57 -12.18 -4.75
N GLN A 43 -9.18 -11.12 -5.27
CA GLN A 43 -8.77 -9.74 -5.00
C GLN A 43 -9.46 -9.20 -3.76
N THR A 44 -8.68 -8.66 -2.83
CA THR A 44 -9.17 -8.05 -1.59
C THR A 44 -8.59 -6.65 -1.43
N VAL A 45 -9.42 -5.72 -0.98
CA VAL A 45 -8.96 -4.38 -0.58
C VAL A 45 -8.52 -4.41 0.87
N VAL A 46 -7.31 -3.91 1.14
CA VAL A 46 -6.74 -3.78 2.48
C VAL A 46 -6.23 -2.38 2.75
N TYR A 47 -6.06 -2.09 4.03
CA TYR A 47 -5.46 -0.86 4.53
C TYR A 47 -4.16 -1.22 5.23
N LEU A 48 -3.05 -0.79 4.64
CA LEU A 48 -1.72 -0.95 5.21
C LEU A 48 -1.42 0.29 6.06
N LEU A 49 -1.07 0.07 7.31
CA LEU A 49 -0.75 1.11 8.28
C LEU A 49 0.76 1.21 8.46
N GLY A 50 1.26 2.45 8.60
CA GLY A 50 2.67 2.71 8.87
C GLY A 50 3.47 3.02 7.62
N ASN A 51 4.78 2.77 7.68
CA ASN A 51 5.71 3.13 6.61
C ASN A 51 5.71 2.06 5.50
N VAL A 52 4.90 2.28 4.47
CA VAL A 52 4.86 1.41 3.30
C VAL A 52 5.80 1.94 2.22
N ASP A 53 6.88 1.20 2.00
CA ASP A 53 7.94 1.57 1.04
C ASP A 53 7.99 0.63 -0.19
N PHE A 54 6.91 -0.11 -0.42
CA PHE A 54 6.77 -1.07 -1.52
C PHE A 54 5.56 -0.75 -2.40
N GLY A 55 5.66 -1.15 -3.67
CA GLY A 55 4.70 -0.84 -4.72
C GLY A 55 3.99 -2.05 -5.31
N LYS A 56 3.31 -1.81 -6.43
CA LYS A 56 2.70 -2.83 -7.29
C LYS A 56 3.70 -3.94 -7.67
N LYS A 57 3.22 -5.18 -7.75
CA LYS A 57 3.98 -6.44 -7.95
C LYS A 57 4.87 -6.88 -6.78
N SER A 58 4.84 -6.16 -5.66
CA SER A 58 5.43 -6.66 -4.41
C SER A 58 4.66 -7.89 -3.91
N ILE A 59 5.33 -8.73 -3.13
CA ILE A 59 4.71 -9.89 -2.47
C ILE A 59 4.86 -9.70 -0.97
N ILE A 60 3.73 -9.68 -0.26
CA ILE A 60 3.68 -9.70 1.20
C ILE A 60 3.21 -11.09 1.65
N SER A 61 3.69 -11.54 2.80
CA SER A 61 3.32 -12.83 3.40
C SER A 61 2.70 -12.59 4.76
N LEU A 62 1.45 -13.02 4.95
CA LEU A 62 0.81 -13.02 6.27
C LEU A 62 1.27 -14.26 7.04
N ASN A 63 1.77 -14.06 8.26
CA ASN A 63 2.23 -15.16 9.12
C ASN A 63 1.09 -15.92 9.81
N GLU A 64 -0.07 -15.29 9.91
CA GLU A 64 -1.28 -15.78 10.55
C GLU A 64 -2.54 -15.32 9.80
N ASN A 65 -3.68 -15.93 10.13
CA ASN A 65 -4.97 -15.46 9.61
C ASN A 65 -5.32 -14.12 10.26
N LYS A 66 -5.87 -13.19 9.48
CA LYS A 66 -6.36 -11.90 9.98
C LYS A 66 -7.87 -11.80 9.79
N GLU A 67 -8.57 -11.39 10.83
CA GLU A 67 -10.03 -11.25 10.77
C GLU A 67 -10.44 -10.02 9.94
N ASN A 68 -9.66 -8.95 10.04
CA ASN A 68 -9.92 -7.68 9.39
C ASN A 68 -8.99 -7.43 8.18
N VAL A 69 -9.24 -6.31 7.50
CA VAL A 69 -8.49 -5.86 6.32
C VAL A 69 -7.46 -4.77 6.66
N LEU A 70 -7.19 -4.55 7.95
CA LEU A 70 -6.22 -3.59 8.46
C LEU A 70 -4.93 -4.35 8.77
N LEU A 71 -3.85 -4.02 8.07
CA LEU A 71 -2.56 -4.69 8.22
C LEU A 71 -1.54 -3.71 8.79
N TYR A 72 -1.01 -4.03 9.96
CA TYR A 72 0.12 -3.36 10.59
C TYR A 72 1.44 -3.91 10.02
N PRO A 73 2.56 -3.18 10.17
CA PRO A 73 3.87 -3.64 9.66
C PRO A 73 4.27 -5.03 10.19
N ASP A 74 3.88 -5.37 11.42
CA ASP A 74 4.21 -6.65 12.05
C ASP A 74 3.32 -7.81 11.57
N ASP A 75 2.22 -7.52 10.87
CA ASP A 75 1.27 -8.53 10.40
C ASP A 75 1.77 -9.29 9.17
N TYR A 76 2.79 -8.75 8.49
CA TYR A 76 3.28 -9.29 7.24
C TYR A 76 4.79 -9.15 7.09
N VAL A 77 5.36 -10.01 6.26
CA VAL A 77 6.75 -9.91 5.81
C VAL A 77 6.79 -9.65 4.32
N ILE A 78 7.62 -8.70 3.89
CA ILE A 78 7.82 -8.42 2.47
C ILE A 78 8.77 -9.48 1.89
N LYS A 79 8.24 -10.41 1.10
CA LYS A 79 9.03 -11.45 0.41
C LYS A 79 9.66 -10.94 -0.88
N LYS A 80 8.94 -10.08 -1.60
CA LYS A 80 9.42 -9.41 -2.81
C LYS A 80 9.03 -7.95 -2.74
N LYS A 81 10.02 -7.08 -2.89
CA LYS A 81 9.83 -5.64 -2.85
C LYS A 81 10.01 -5.03 -4.23
N GLU A 82 8.96 -4.41 -4.73
CA GLU A 82 9.02 -3.52 -5.88
C GLU A 82 8.93 -2.08 -5.38
N LYS A 83 9.59 -1.14 -6.05
CA LYS A 83 9.58 0.26 -5.60
C LYS A 83 8.17 0.82 -5.70
N LEU A 84 7.76 1.55 -4.65
CA LEU A 84 6.55 2.36 -4.70
C LEU A 84 6.74 3.46 -5.77
N ASN A 85 6.08 3.30 -6.92
CA ASN A 85 6.13 4.28 -7.99
C ASN A 85 4.90 5.18 -7.93
N ILE A 86 5.06 6.33 -7.29
CA ILE A 86 4.04 7.37 -7.27
C ILE A 86 4.06 8.08 -8.62
N ASN A 87 2.93 8.11 -9.33
CA ASN A 87 2.81 8.82 -10.60
C ASN A 87 2.86 10.34 -10.37
N LYS A 88 4.08 10.90 -10.36
CA LYS A 88 4.33 12.33 -10.12
C LYS A 88 3.56 13.22 -11.10
N LYS A 89 3.45 12.83 -12.37
CA LYS A 89 2.72 13.57 -13.42
C LYS A 89 1.23 13.65 -13.12
N LEU A 90 0.63 12.54 -12.68
CA LEU A 90 -0.77 12.52 -12.26
C LEU A 90 -1.01 13.43 -11.06
N ILE A 91 -0.13 13.36 -10.04
CA ILE A 91 -0.21 14.24 -8.87
C ILE A 91 -0.14 15.71 -9.28
N GLU A 92 0.78 16.08 -10.15
CA GLU A 92 0.92 17.45 -10.63
C GLU A 92 -0.33 17.93 -11.37
N ASN A 93 -0.92 17.10 -12.21
CA ASN A 93 -2.17 17.43 -12.89
C ASN A 93 -3.32 17.62 -11.90
N LEU A 94 -3.45 16.72 -10.91
CA LEU A 94 -4.47 16.83 -9.87
C LEU A 94 -4.29 18.07 -8.99
N LEU A 95 -3.05 18.50 -8.72
CA LEU A 95 -2.76 19.73 -7.99
C LEU A 95 -3.08 20.99 -8.81
N LYS A 96 -2.87 20.97 -10.13
CA LYS A 96 -3.17 22.11 -11.02
C LYS A 96 -4.67 22.31 -11.22
N ASN A 97 -5.45 21.23 -11.27
CA ASN A 97 -6.90 21.28 -11.42
C ASN A 97 -7.66 21.73 -10.15
N LYS A 98 -6.95 22.10 -9.08
CA LYS A 98 -7.54 22.70 -7.87
C LYS A 98 -7.57 24.24 -7.90
N LYS A 99 -7.14 24.88 -8.99
CA LYS A 99 -7.19 26.34 -9.17
C LYS A 99 -8.45 26.77 -9.91
#